data_AF-W1F510-F1
#
_entry.id   AF-W1F510-F1
#
_cell.length_a   1.000
_cell.length_b   1.000
_cell.length_c   1.000
_cell.angle_alpha   90.00
_cell.angle_beta   90.00
_cell.angle_gamma   90.00
#
_symmetry.space_group_name_H-M   'P 1'
#
loop_
_entity.id
_entity.type
_entity.pdbx_description
1 polymer ?
#
loop_
_entity_poly.entity_id
_entity_poly.type
_entity_poly.pdbx_seq_one_letter_code
_entity_poly.pdbx_strand_id
1 'polypeptide(L)'
;MIAMVKAGELAFETMVDSGIIEESAYYESLHELPLIANTIARKRLYEMNVVISDTAEYGNYLILLRLCAVAETVYGRAATGRLG
;
A
#
# COMPACT_ATOMS: atom_id res chain seq x y z
N MET A 1 11.03 -2.95 3.84
CA MET A 1 10.29 -2.66 2.59
C MET A 1 9.63 -3.91 2.01
N ILE A 2 10.35 -5.01 1.77
CA ILE A 2 9.77 -6.27 1.25
C ILE A 2 8.58 -6.76 2.09
N ALA A 3 8.69 -6.70 3.43
CA ALA A 3 7.61 -7.09 4.32
C ALA A 3 6.33 -6.24 4.20
N MET A 4 6.44 -4.95 3.82
CA MET A 4 5.27 -4.10 3.61
C MET A 4 4.59 -4.39 2.27
N VAL A 5 5.37 -4.68 1.22
CA VAL A 5 4.82 -5.12 -0.07
C VAL A 5 4.10 -6.46 0.10
N LYS A 6 4.70 -7.39 0.84
CA LYS A 6 4.07 -8.68 1.15
C LYS A 6 2.83 -8.53 2.04
N ALA A 7 2.84 -7.63 3.03
CA ALA A 7 1.64 -7.32 3.80
C ALA A 7 0.52 -6.71 2.92
N GLY A 8 0.83 -6.19 1.73
CA GLY A 8 -0.14 -5.78 0.73
C GLY A 8 -0.96 -6.94 0.15
N GLU A 9 -0.53 -8.20 0.29
CA GLU A 9 -1.34 -9.38 -0.05
C GLU A 9 -2.64 -9.44 0.76
N LEU A 10 -2.70 -8.77 1.93
CA LEU A 10 -3.92 -8.62 2.71
C LEU A 10 -5.02 -7.88 1.93
N ALA A 11 -4.67 -6.99 1.00
CA ALA A 11 -5.65 -6.33 0.15
C ALA A 11 -6.31 -7.33 -0.81
N PHE A 12 -5.53 -8.27 -1.35
CA PHE A 12 -6.04 -9.35 -2.20
C PHE A 12 -6.97 -10.28 -1.41
N GLU A 13 -6.52 -10.76 -0.25
CA GLU A 13 -7.31 -11.64 0.63
C GLU A 13 -8.64 -10.97 1.04
N THR A 14 -8.59 -9.70 1.44
CA THR A 14 -9.79 -8.95 1.84
C THR A 14 -10.78 -8.79 0.69
N MET A 15 -10.28 -8.60 -0.54
CA MET A 15 -11.13 -8.51 -1.73
C MET A 15 -11.80 -9.85 -2.07
N VAL A 16 -11.05 -10.95 -2.03
CA VAL A 16 -11.58 -12.30 -2.25
C VAL A 16 -12.63 -12.67 -1.19
N ASP A 17 -12.34 -12.37 0.08
CA ASP A 17 -13.28 -12.60 1.20
C ASP A 17 -14.58 -11.79 1.06
N SER A 18 -14.52 -10.63 0.40
CA SER A 18 -15.72 -9.82 0.10
C SER A 18 -16.55 -10.34 -1.08
N GLY A 19 -16.11 -11.43 -1.74
CA GLY A 19 -16.80 -12.08 -2.86
C GLY A 19 -16.34 -11.61 -4.24
N ILE A 20 -15.21 -10.91 -4.35
CA ILE A 20 -14.62 -10.53 -5.64
C ILE A 20 -13.86 -11.74 -6.21
N ILE A 21 -13.96 -11.95 -7.53
CA ILE A 21 -13.23 -13.01 -8.22
C ILE A 21 -11.71 -12.78 -8.10
N GLU A 22 -10.96 -13.86 -7.95
CA GLU A 22 -9.50 -13.80 -7.72
C GLU A 22 -8.78 -13.05 -8.85
N GLU A 23 -9.20 -13.23 -10.10
CA GLU A 23 -8.60 -12.56 -11.23
C GLU A 23 -8.76 -11.03 -11.13
N SER A 24 -9.96 -10.56 -10.76
CA SER A 24 -10.22 -9.13 -10.60
C SER A 24 -9.47 -8.57 -9.41
N ALA A 25 -9.43 -9.30 -8.28
CA ALA A 25 -8.66 -8.88 -7.11
C ALA A 25 -7.16 -8.77 -7.41
N TYR A 26 -6.61 -9.66 -8.26
CA TYR A 26 -5.21 -9.62 -8.68
C TYR A 26 -4.89 -8.40 -9.56
N TYR A 27 -5.76 -8.10 -10.54
CA TYR A 27 -5.57 -6.95 -11.43
C TYR A 27 -5.64 -5.61 -10.67
N GLU A 28 -6.54 -5.49 -9.71
CA GLU A 28 -6.75 -4.27 -8.91
C GLU A 28 -5.77 -4.14 -7.73
N SER A 29 -4.93 -5.16 -7.47
CA SER A 29 -3.90 -5.11 -6.42
C SER A 29 -2.50 -5.26 -7.01
N LEU A 30 -1.99 -6.49 -7.06
CA LEU A 30 -0.59 -6.79 -7.35
C LEU A 30 -0.14 -6.36 -8.76
N HIS A 31 -1.04 -6.39 -9.73
CA HIS A 31 -0.72 -6.06 -11.13
C HIS A 31 -0.37 -4.58 -11.33
N GLU A 32 -1.02 -3.65 -10.62
CA GLU A 32 -0.79 -2.21 -10.77
C GLU A 32 0.34 -1.67 -9.88
N LEU A 33 0.76 -2.41 -8.84
CA LEU A 33 1.83 -2.00 -7.93
C LEU A 33 3.12 -1.56 -8.64
N PRO A 34 3.63 -2.25 -9.67
CA PRO A 34 4.83 -1.82 -10.38
C PRO A 34 4.65 -0.47 -11.09
N LEU A 35 3.45 -0.16 -11.59
CA LEU A 35 3.17 1.10 -12.27
C LEU A 35 3.24 2.27 -11.29
N ILE A 36 2.62 2.13 -10.12
CA ILE A 36 2.68 3.13 -9.03
C ILE A 36 4.10 3.24 -8.46
N ALA A 37 4.82 2.12 -8.31
CA ALA A 37 6.22 2.15 -7.88
C ALA A 37 7.10 2.95 -8.86
N ASN A 38 6.83 2.85 -10.16
CA ASN A 38 7.55 3.62 -11.19
C ASN A 38 7.28 5.12 -11.11
N THR A 39 6.06 5.57 -10.78
CA THR A 39 5.78 7.01 -10.62
C THR A 39 6.54 7.59 -9.41
N ILE A 40 6.58 6.84 -8.31
CA ILE A 40 7.37 7.19 -7.12
C ILE A 40 8.87 7.22 -7.43
N ALA A 41 9.38 6.25 -8.19
CA ALA A 41 10.79 6.21 -8.58
C ALA A 41 11.18 7.42 -9.47
N ARG A 42 10.24 7.91 -10.30
CA ARG A 42 10.49 9.01 -11.25
C ARG A 42 10.56 10.39 -10.60
N LYS A 43 9.55 10.81 -9.83
CA LYS A 43 9.63 12.09 -9.08
C LYS A 43 8.98 12.05 -7.69
N ARG A 44 9.18 10.95 -6.96
CA ARG A 44 8.70 10.77 -5.58
C ARG A 44 7.17 10.86 -5.53
N LEU A 45 6.64 11.17 -4.34
CA LEU A 45 5.19 11.19 -4.07
C LEU A 45 4.43 12.26 -4.87
N TYR A 46 5.10 13.31 -5.34
CA TYR A 46 4.44 14.36 -6.12
C TYR A 46 3.94 13.84 -7.47
N GLU A 47 4.77 13.11 -8.22
CA GLU A 47 4.34 12.53 -9.50
C GLU A 47 3.23 11.50 -9.30
N MET A 48 3.31 10.71 -8.23
CA MET A 48 2.26 9.75 -7.91
C MET A 48 0.91 10.45 -7.72
N ASN A 49 0.86 11.50 -6.89
CA ASN A 49 -0.38 12.22 -6.60
C ASN A 49 -0.96 12.94 -7.82
N VAL A 50 -0.12 13.41 -8.75
CA VAL A 50 -0.58 14.08 -9.98
C VAL A 50 -1.03 13.09 -11.06
N VAL A 51 -0.50 11.86 -11.06
CA VAL A 51 -0.82 10.84 -12.07
C VAL A 51 -2.07 10.03 -11.71
N ILE A 52 -2.37 9.87 -10.42
CA ILE A 52 -3.58 9.17 -9.96
C ILE A 52 -4.80 10.09 -9.99
N SER A 53 -6.01 9.52 -9.97
CA SER A 53 -7.25 10.29 -9.91
C SER A 53 -7.46 10.95 -8.54
N ASP A 54 -8.26 12.02 -8.48
CA ASP A 54 -8.62 12.70 -7.22
C ASP A 54 -9.24 11.74 -6.18
N THR A 55 -9.95 10.71 -6.62
CA THR A 55 -10.52 9.68 -5.73
C THR A 55 -9.42 8.79 -5.14
N ALA A 56 -8.44 8.39 -5.96
CA ALA A 56 -7.30 7.59 -5.52
C ALA A 56 -6.36 8.41 -4.62
N GLU A 57 -6.16 9.69 -4.91
CA GLU A 57 -5.39 10.60 -4.05
C GLU A 57 -6.06 10.75 -2.67
N TYR A 58 -7.37 11.03 -2.64
CA TYR A 58 -8.11 11.14 -1.40
C TYR A 58 -8.08 9.84 -0.59
N GLY A 59 -8.29 8.69 -1.23
CA GLY A 59 -8.21 7.37 -0.61
C GLY A 59 -6.82 7.08 -0.03
N ASN A 60 -5.76 7.45 -0.76
CA ASN A 60 -4.38 7.30 -0.30
C ASN A 60 -4.13 8.12 0.98
N TYR A 61 -4.56 9.38 1.05
CA TYR A 61 -4.36 10.18 2.28
C TYR A 61 -5.12 9.63 3.48
N LEU A 62 -6.36 9.17 3.29
CA LEU A 62 -7.17 8.62 4.38
C LEU A 62 -6.52 7.37 4.99
N ILE A 63 -6.05 6.46 4.14
CA ILE A 63 -5.39 5.23 4.58
C ILE A 63 -4.00 5.52 5.14
N LEU A 64 -3.24 6.43 4.52
CA LEU A 64 -1.89 6.79 4.95
C LEU A 64 -1.88 7.36 6.37
N LEU A 65 -2.85 8.22 6.72
CA LEU A 65 -2.96 8.75 8.07
C LEU A 65 -3.14 7.62 9.11
N ARG A 66 -3.95 6.62 8.79
CA ARG A 66 -4.18 5.47 9.67
C ARG A 66 -2.97 4.55 9.74
N LEU A 67 -2.32 4.30 8.60
CA LEU A 67 -1.12 3.46 8.52
C LEU A 67 0.07 4.09 9.25
N CYS A 68 0.28 5.40 9.19
CA CYS A 68 1.35 6.07 9.92
C CYS A 68 1.24 5.85 11.43
N ALA A 69 0.04 5.99 12.00
CA ALA A 69 -0.19 5.73 13.42
C ALA A 69 0.13 4.27 13.80
N VAL A 70 -0.22 3.30 12.95
CA VAL A 70 0.13 1.89 13.19
C VAL A 70 1.63 1.66 13.01
N ALA A 71 2.24 2.26 11.99
CA ALA A 71 3.65 2.13 11.70
C ALA A 71 4.51 2.68 12.85
N GLU A 72 4.12 3.76 13.52
CA GLU A 72 4.79 4.26 14.72
C GLU A 72 4.80 3.24 15.85
N THR A 73 3.70 2.52 16.07
CA THR A 73 3.65 1.45 17.09
C THR A 73 4.53 0.26 16.73
N VAL A 74 4.60 -0.10 15.44
CA VAL A 74 5.46 -1.19 14.94
C VAL A 74 6.93 -0.78 15.02
N TYR A 75 7.26 0.45 14.63
CA TYR A 75 8.62 0.97 14.66
C TYR A 75 9.13 1.17 16.09
N GLY A 76 8.27 1.65 17.00
CA GLY A 76 8.58 1.73 18.43
C GLY A 76 8.86 0.36 19.06
N ARG A 77 8.17 -0.69 18.61
CA ARG A 77 8.45 -2.09 18.98
C ARG A 77 9.69 -2.68 18.31
N ALA A 78 10.05 -2.21 17.10
CA ALA A 78 11.25 -2.62 16.40
C ALA A 78 12.52 -2.01 17.02
N ALA A 79 12.46 -0.74 17.46
CA ALA A 79 13.55 -0.04 18.13
C ALA A 79 13.94 -0.66 19.49
N THR A 80 13.09 -1.50 20.08
CA THR A 80 13.34 -2.23 21.33
C THR A 80 14.08 -3.58 21.14
N GLY A 81 14.62 -3.85 19.93
CA GLY A 81 15.65 -4.88 19.74
C GLY A 81 15.16 -6.29 19.39
N ARG A 82 14.00 -6.44 18.73
CA ARG A 82 13.48 -7.76 18.31
C ARG A 82 13.60 -8.07 16.80
N LEU A 83 14.29 -7.24 16.04
CA LEU A 83 14.55 -7.49 14.61
C LEU A 83 16.02 -7.16 14.31
N GLY A 84 16.90 -8.08 14.68
CA GLY A 84 18.27 -8.21 14.15
C GLY A 84 18.33 -9.44 13.28
#